data_AF-A0A537XY34-F1
#
_entry.id   AF-A0A537XY34-F1
#
_cell.length_a   1.000
_cell.length_b   1.000
_cell.length_c   1.000
_cell.angle_alpha   90.00
_cell.angle_beta   90.00
_cell.angle_gamma   90.00
#
_symmetry.space_group_name_H-M   'P 1'
#
loop_
_entity.id
_entity.type
_entity.pdbx_description
1 polymer ?
#
loop_
_entity_poly.entity_id
_entity_poly.type
_entity_poly.pdbx_seq_one_letter_code
_entity_poly.pdbx_strand_id
1 'polypeptide(L)'
;MIRYLTAGESHGPALTVIVEGLPAGIPVSTKRIADELARRRLGFGRGPRMKIERDALELLGGVRFGRTLGSPVSIVIRNSEWAKWERVMSPEGQPAGNVLTEPRPGHADL
;
A
#
# COMPACT_ATOMS: atom_id res chain seq x y z
N MET A 1 17.72 5.10 15.26
CA MET A 1 16.51 4.28 15.52
C MET A 1 15.79 4.11 14.20
N ILE A 2 15.39 2.89 13.82
CA ILE A 2 14.62 2.65 12.60
C ILE A 2 13.15 2.96 12.87
N ARG A 3 12.49 3.70 11.97
CA ARG A 3 11.06 3.99 12.03
C ARG A 3 10.40 3.81 10.67
N TYR A 4 9.09 3.58 10.66
CA TYR A 4 8.32 3.54 9.43
C TYR A 4 6.92 4.14 9.62
N LEU A 5 6.38 4.67 8.54
CA LEU A 5 5.03 5.20 8.44
C LEU A 5 4.35 4.56 7.24
N THR A 6 3.05 4.29 7.37
CA THR A 6 2.20 3.81 6.29
C THR A 6 1.06 4.79 6.07
N ALA A 7 0.66 5.01 4.82
CA ALA A 7 -0.48 5.84 4.46
C ALA A 7 -1.27 5.20 3.32
N GLY A 8 -2.55 5.56 3.22
CA GLY A 8 -3.45 5.16 2.15
C GLY A 8 -4.64 4.33 2.62
N GLU A 9 -5.72 4.42 1.84
CA GLU A 9 -7.01 3.80 2.11
C GLU A 9 -7.19 2.54 1.28
N SER A 10 -8.01 1.60 1.77
CA SER A 10 -8.27 0.32 1.08
C SER A 10 -8.83 0.47 -0.35
N HIS A 11 -9.47 1.60 -0.66
CA HIS A 11 -9.99 1.91 -2.00
C HIS A 11 -9.39 3.20 -2.59
N GLY A 12 -8.36 3.76 -1.95
CA GLY A 12 -7.62 4.90 -2.47
C GLY A 12 -6.74 4.52 -3.66
N PRO A 13 -6.06 5.50 -4.29
CA PRO A 13 -5.27 5.28 -5.50
C PRO A 13 -4.02 4.42 -5.27
N ALA A 14 -3.45 4.47 -4.06
CA ALA A 14 -2.25 3.74 -3.69
C ALA A 14 -2.08 3.65 -2.17
N LEU A 15 -1.22 2.74 -1.75
CA LEU A 15 -0.62 2.72 -0.41
C LEU A 15 0.81 3.25 -0.49
N THR A 16 1.25 3.97 0.53
CA THR A 16 2.61 4.49 0.64
C THR A 16 3.26 4.01 1.93
N VAL A 17 4.55 3.69 1.87
CA VAL A 17 5.38 3.39 3.03
C VAL A 17 6.63 4.26 2.99
N ILE A 18 6.93 4.91 4.12
CA ILE A 18 8.19 5.62 4.32
C ILE A 18 8.95 4.90 5.43
N VAL A 19 10.19 4.50 5.14
CA VAL A 19 11.09 3.89 6.13
C VAL A 19 12.30 4.79 6.32
N GLU A 20 12.57 5.20 7.55
CA GLU A 20 13.68 6.09 7.91
C GLU A 20 14.61 5.44 8.93
N GLY A 21 15.86 5.90 8.93
CA GLY A 21 16.89 5.44 9.87
C GLY A 21 17.60 4.19 9.41
N LEU A 22 17.40 3.78 8.14
CA LEU A 22 18.17 2.73 7.50
C LEU A 22 19.59 3.24 7.20
N PRO A 23 20.64 2.50 7.57
CA PRO A 23 21.98 2.75 7.08
C PRO A 23 22.05 2.75 5.55
N ALA A 24 23.01 3.49 4.99
CA ALA A 24 23.36 3.38 3.57
C ALA A 24 23.98 2.01 3.25
N GLY A 25 23.82 1.55 2.01
CA GLY A 25 24.47 0.35 1.49
C GLY A 25 23.73 -0.97 1.70
N ILE A 26 22.56 -0.96 2.36
CA ILE A 26 21.73 -2.15 2.55
C ILE A 26 21.15 -2.58 1.19
N PRO A 27 21.31 -3.85 0.78
CA PRO A 27 20.72 -4.34 -0.46
C PRO A 27 19.19 -4.30 -0.44
N VAL A 28 18.60 -3.78 -1.52
CA VAL A 28 17.15 -3.71 -1.75
C VAL A 28 16.83 -4.27 -3.13
N SER A 29 15.80 -5.11 -3.19
CA SER A 29 15.30 -5.71 -4.44
C SER A 29 13.80 -5.52 -4.53
N THR A 30 13.35 -4.86 -5.59
CA THR A 30 11.92 -4.72 -5.92
C THR A 30 11.26 -6.08 -6.10
N LYS A 31 11.97 -7.04 -6.71
CA LYS A 31 11.49 -8.42 -6.84
C LYS A 31 11.24 -9.05 -5.47
N ARG A 32 12.20 -8.95 -4.54
CA ARG A 32 12.02 -9.53 -3.19
C ARG A 32 10.82 -8.89 -2.47
N ILE A 33 10.65 -7.58 -2.59
CA ILE A 33 9.49 -6.89 -2.01
C ILE A 33 8.19 -7.39 -2.64
N ALA A 34 8.14 -7.52 -3.97
CA ALA A 34 6.98 -8.06 -4.68
C ALA A 34 6.67 -9.51 -4.29
N ASP A 35 7.70 -10.35 -4.11
CA ASP A 35 7.53 -11.73 -3.63
C ASP A 35 6.91 -11.76 -2.21
N GLU A 36 7.35 -10.87 -1.31
CA GLU A 36 6.76 -10.73 0.03
C GLU A 36 5.30 -10.24 -0.02
N LEU A 37 4.97 -9.32 -0.94
CA LEU A 37 3.59 -8.91 -1.18
C LEU A 37 2.74 -10.06 -1.70
N ALA A 38 3.26 -10.85 -2.64
CA ALA A 38 2.57 -12.03 -3.17
C ALA A 38 2.27 -13.07 -2.09
N ARG A 39 3.17 -13.27 -1.12
CA ARG A 39 2.96 -14.18 0.02
C ARG A 39 1.73 -13.83 0.85
N ARG A 40 1.36 -12.54 0.96
CA ARG A 40 0.15 -12.09 1.72
C ARG A 40 -1.16 -12.62 1.14
N ARG A 41 -1.15 -13.00 -0.13
CA ARG A 41 -2.33 -13.50 -0.87
C ARG A 41 -2.56 -14.98 -0.65
N LEU A 42 -1.58 -15.69 -0.06
CA LEU A 42 -1.66 -17.11 0.22
C LEU A 42 -2.48 -17.38 1.50
N GLY A 43 -2.96 -18.62 1.62
CA GLY A 43 -3.74 -19.11 2.76
C GLY A 43 -5.15 -19.54 2.39
N PHE A 44 -5.57 -20.69 2.92
CA PHE A 44 -6.93 -21.19 2.74
C PHE A 44 -7.95 -20.19 3.31
N GLY A 45 -9.06 -19.98 2.60
CA GLY A 45 -10.11 -19.03 3.00
C GLY A 45 -9.82 -17.55 2.68
N ARG A 46 -8.70 -17.22 2.02
CA ARG A 46 -8.47 -15.84 1.55
C ARG A 46 -9.49 -15.42 0.49
N GLY A 47 -10.02 -14.21 0.65
CA GLY A 47 -11.10 -13.68 -0.17
C GLY A 47 -10.74 -13.50 -1.65
N PRO A 48 -11.75 -13.40 -2.53
CA PRO A 48 -11.57 -13.33 -3.99
C PRO A 48 -10.76 -12.10 -4.44
N ARG A 49 -10.77 -11.01 -3.67
CA ARG A 49 -10.00 -9.78 -3.95
C ARG A 49 -8.50 -10.05 -4.16
N MET A 50 -7.92 -10.95 -3.36
CA MET A 50 -6.49 -11.29 -3.43
C MET A 50 -6.09 -11.99 -4.75
N LYS A 51 -7.07 -12.47 -5.53
CA LYS A 51 -6.85 -13.05 -6.87
C LYS A 51 -6.75 -11.99 -7.97
N ILE A 52 -7.31 -10.80 -7.73
CA ILE A 52 -7.48 -9.75 -8.75
C ILE A 52 -6.47 -8.61 -8.53
N GLU A 53 -6.19 -8.29 -7.27
CA GLU A 53 -5.29 -7.21 -6.88
C GLU A 53 -3.89 -7.43 -7.47
N ARG A 54 -3.37 -6.46 -8.22
CA ARG A 54 -1.99 -6.50 -8.74
C ARG A 54 -1.22 -5.39 -8.06
N ASP A 55 -0.32 -5.76 -7.15
CA ASP A 55 0.49 -4.80 -6.41
C ASP A 55 1.54 -4.22 -7.38
N ALA A 56 1.29 -3.02 -7.89
CA ALA A 56 2.28 -2.30 -8.69
C ALA A 56 3.19 -1.51 -7.75
N LEU A 57 4.32 -2.11 -7.41
CA LEU A 57 5.34 -1.56 -6.53
C LEU A 57 6.22 -0.53 -7.26
N GLU A 58 6.42 0.63 -6.65
CA GLU A 58 7.28 1.70 -7.12
C GLU A 58 8.19 2.19 -5.99
N LEU A 59 9.49 2.33 -6.26
CA LEU A 59 10.46 2.94 -5.34
C LEU A 59 10.67 4.39 -5.76
N LEU A 60 10.19 5.33 -4.96
CA LEU A 60 10.28 6.76 -5.28
C LEU A 60 11.55 7.43 -4.75
N GLY A 61 12.19 6.84 -3.72
CA GLY A 61 13.37 7.45 -3.11
C GLY A 61 14.10 6.55 -2.13
N GLY A 62 15.31 6.98 -1.74
CA GLY A 62 16.14 6.32 -0.73
C GLY A 62 16.88 5.08 -1.19
N VAL A 63 16.70 4.64 -2.45
CA VAL A 63 17.37 3.48 -3.04
C VAL A 63 18.00 3.85 -4.38
N ARG A 64 19.26 3.47 -4.60
CA ARG A 64 19.96 3.63 -5.88
C ARG A 64 20.80 2.40 -6.16
N PHE A 65 20.73 1.88 -7.38
CA PHE A 65 21.42 0.65 -7.81
C PHE A 65 21.23 -0.53 -6.84
N GLY A 66 19.99 -0.72 -6.35
CA GLY A 66 19.65 -1.82 -5.45
C GLY A 66 20.24 -1.68 -4.04
N ARG A 67 20.60 -0.47 -3.61
CA ARG A 67 21.10 -0.21 -2.25
C ARG A 67 20.48 1.03 -1.64
N THR A 68 20.26 1.01 -0.32
CA THR A 68 19.80 2.18 0.44
C THR A 68 20.84 3.31 0.43
N LEU A 69 20.38 4.54 0.49
CA LEU A 69 21.23 5.74 0.50
C LEU A 69 21.46 6.33 1.90
N GLY A 70 20.78 5.81 2.93
CA GLY A 70 20.76 6.42 4.27
C GLY A 70 19.64 7.45 4.46
N SER A 71 19.15 8.03 3.37
CA SER A 71 17.93 8.84 3.34
C SER A 71 16.66 7.97 3.45
N PRO A 72 15.49 8.56 3.76
CA PRO A 72 14.23 7.81 3.82
C PRO A 72 13.95 7.05 2.52
N VAL A 73 13.54 5.79 2.67
CA VAL A 73 13.07 4.95 1.57
C VAL A 73 11.57 5.14 1.41
N SER A 74 11.15 5.57 0.22
CA SER A 74 9.74 5.78 -0.13
C SER A 74 9.28 4.71 -1.11
N ILE A 75 8.22 4.02 -0.74
CA ILE A 75 7.61 2.92 -1.49
C ILE A 75 6.15 3.27 -1.76
N VAL A 76 5.70 3.12 -3.00
CA VAL A 76 4.30 3.25 -3.39
C VAL A 76 3.81 1.92 -3.97
N ILE A 77 2.60 1.50 -3.59
CA ILE A 77 1.91 0.32 -4.11
C ILE A 77 0.60 0.81 -4.70
N ARG A 78 0.49 0.83 -6.04
CA ARG A 78 -0.72 1.34 -6.70
C ARG A 78 -1.86 0.35 -6.61
N ASN A 79 -3.07 0.87 -6.40
CA ASN A 79 -4.30 0.08 -6.35
C ASN A 79 -4.80 -0.19 -7.78
N SER A 80 -4.83 -1.46 -8.17
CA SER A 80 -5.29 -1.88 -9.51
C SER A 80 -6.76 -1.60 -9.77
N GLU A 81 -7.56 -1.42 -8.71
CA GLU A 81 -9.00 -1.20 -8.80
C GLU A 81 -9.38 0.30 -8.69
N TRP A 82 -8.40 1.20 -8.63
CA TRP A 82 -8.63 2.64 -8.42
C TRP A 82 -9.71 3.22 -9.35
N ALA A 83 -9.73 2.82 -10.62
CA ALA A 83 -10.70 3.30 -11.61
C ALA A 83 -12.18 3.11 -11.21
N LYS A 84 -12.48 2.13 -10.35
CA LYS A 84 -13.85 1.90 -9.84
C LYS A 84 -14.22 2.86 -8.71
N TRP A 85 -13.22 3.43 -8.05
CA TRP A 85 -13.35 4.20 -6.81
C TRP A 85 -13.04 5.69 -6.98
N GLU A 86 -12.52 6.11 -8.14
CA GLU A 86 -12.13 7.50 -8.45
C GLU A 86 -13.14 8.54 -7.94
N ARG A 87 -14.43 8.31 -8.20
CA ARG A 87 -15.49 9.23 -7.78
C ARG A 87 -15.79 9.17 -6.28
N VAL A 88 -15.86 7.97 -5.70
CA VAL A 88 -16.29 7.74 -4.31
C VAL A 88 -15.19 8.13 -3.32
N MET A 89 -13.93 7.92 -3.70
CA MET A 89 -12.74 8.16 -2.90
C MET A 89 -11.95 9.39 -3.38
N SER A 90 -12.59 10.28 -4.15
CA SER A 90 -11.96 11.51 -4.63
C SER A 90 -11.53 12.40 -3.46
N PRO A 91 -10.30 12.95 -3.46
CA PRO A 91 -9.86 13.89 -2.42
C PRO A 91 -10.56 15.25 -2.52
N GLU A 92 -11.15 15.55 -3.68
CA GLU A 92 -11.81 16.82 -3.98
C GLU A 92 -13.21 16.61 -4.53
N GLY A 93 -14.06 17.62 -4.41
CA GLY A 93 -15.44 17.60 -4.93
C GLY A 93 -16.49 17.22 -3.90
N GLN A 94 -17.69 16.89 -4.38
CA GLN A 94 -18.82 16.51 -3.51
C GLN A 94 -18.76 15.03 -3.15
N PRO A 95 -19.12 14.65 -1.91
CA PRO A 95 -19.22 13.25 -1.50
C PRO A 95 -20.11 12.43 -2.44
N ALA A 96 -19.67 11.22 -2.77
CA ALA A 96 -20.40 10.30 -3.62
C ALA A 96 -20.38 8.88 -3.02
N GLY A 97 -21.37 8.07 -3.39
CA GLY A 97 -21.54 6.72 -2.84
C GLY A 97 -22.49 6.70 -1.64
N ASN A 98 -22.73 5.50 -1.12
CA ASN A 98 -23.65 5.29 -0.01
C ASN A 98 -22.94 5.57 1.31
N VAL A 99 -23.62 6.28 2.22
CA VAL A 99 -23.19 6.37 3.62
C VAL A 99 -23.43 5.03 4.29
N LEU A 100 -22.40 4.47 4.92
CA LEU A 100 -22.51 3.24 5.67
C LEU A 100 -22.91 3.57 7.11
N THR A 101 -24.11 3.15 7.52
CA THR A 101 -24.68 3.47 8.85
C THR A 101 -24.86 2.24 9.74
N GLU A 102 -24.56 1.06 9.23
CA GLU A 102 -24.70 -0.22 9.94
C GLU A 102 -23.30 -0.74 10.33
N PRO A 103 -22.85 -0.55 11.59
CA PRO A 103 -21.52 -0.98 12.00
C PRO A 103 -21.44 -2.50 12.07
N ARG A 104 -20.34 -3.06 11.55
CA ARG A 104 -20.12 -4.53 11.55
C ARG A 104 -19.52 -4.96 12.88
N PRO A 105 -20.13 -5.94 13.59
CA PRO A 105 -19.54 -6.48 14.82
C PRO A 105 -18.11 -6.99 14.60
N GLY A 106 -17.18 -6.60 15.47
CA GLY A 106 -15.77 -6.95 15.39
C GLY A 106 -14.93 -6.08 14.44
N HIS A 107 -15.51 -5.03 13.85
CA HIS A 107 -14.80 -4.04 13.03
C HIS A 107 -14.75 -2.67 13.73
N ALA A 108 -13.90 -1.78 13.20
CA ALA A 108 -13.68 -0.43 13.70
C ALA A 108 -14.71 0.60 13.18
N ASP A 109 -15.91 0.14 12.82
CA ASP A 109 -16.93 1.02 12.22
C ASP A 109 -17.61 1.94 13.26
N LEU A 110 -17.55 1.59 14.55
CA LEU A 110 -18.09 2.35 15.69
C LEU A 110 -17.01 3.20 16.38
#